data_AF-A0A1V9ZEE8-F1
#
_entry.id   AF-A0A1V9ZEE8-F1
#
_cell.length_a   1.000
_cell.length_b   1.000
_cell.length_c   1.000
_cell.angle_alpha   90.00
_cell.angle_beta   90.00
_cell.angle_gamma   90.00
#
_symmetry.space_group_name_H-M   'P 1'
#
loop_
_entity.id
_entity.type
_entity.pdbx_description
1 polymer ?
#
loop_
_entity_poly.entity_id
_entity_poly.type
_entity_poly.pdbx_seq_one_letter_code
_entity_poly.pdbx_strand_id
1 'polypeptide(L)'
;MFEGDGRFVGDGGAVLQRLWDQWKWKMIPNCPGRYIVKKNRDIVRLTLAELVASLGVPVVDDDDALANGLPGAKAAGTIRLVHTTSPTIVDVVHVALFPDGGGIITYCKPTNDYVHTLNTHSGLQRKLAGLRLIPRAEDAAT
;
A
#
# COMPACT_ATOMS: atom_id res chain seq x y z
N MET A 1 -11.80 8.84 -7.37
CA MET A 1 -11.08 9.63 -6.34
C MET A 1 -11.20 8.87 -5.03
N PHE A 2 -10.23 9.00 -4.12
CA PHE A 2 -10.37 8.44 -2.77
C PHE A 2 -11.16 9.38 -1.85
N GLU A 3 -12.16 8.84 -1.16
CA GLU A 3 -12.97 9.53 -0.15
C GLU A 3 -12.66 8.99 1.26
N GLY A 4 -12.57 7.66 1.39
CA GLY A 4 -12.16 6.99 2.62
C GLY A 4 -13.06 7.28 3.82
N ASP A 5 -12.46 7.76 4.91
CA ASP A 5 -13.15 8.22 6.11
C ASP A 5 -13.40 9.74 6.13
N GLY A 6 -13.21 10.41 4.98
CA GLY A 6 -13.34 11.86 4.82
C GLY A 6 -12.13 12.68 5.28
N ARG A 7 -11.10 12.08 5.89
CA ARG A 7 -9.94 12.83 6.42
C ARG A 7 -8.86 13.12 5.39
N PHE A 8 -8.80 12.32 4.33
CA PHE A 8 -7.75 12.36 3.31
C PHE A 8 -8.35 12.34 1.90
N VAL A 9 -9.44 13.09 1.69
CA VAL A 9 -10.14 13.15 0.40
C VAL A 9 -9.15 13.59 -0.69
N GLY A 10 -9.05 12.78 -1.75
CA GLY A 10 -8.12 13.01 -2.86
C GLY A 10 -6.69 12.50 -2.64
N ASP A 11 -6.33 11.99 -1.47
CA ASP A 11 -5.01 11.41 -1.19
C ASP A 11 -4.93 9.95 -1.66
N GLY A 12 -5.23 9.73 -2.94
CA GLY A 12 -5.35 8.44 -3.58
C GLY A 12 -6.47 8.42 -4.62
N GLY A 13 -6.71 7.25 -5.20
CA GLY A 13 -7.56 7.12 -6.37
C GLY A 13 -8.80 6.24 -6.22
N ALA A 14 -9.46 5.99 -7.35
CA ALA A 14 -10.60 5.09 -7.45
C ALA A 14 -10.24 3.64 -7.11
N VAL A 15 -9.04 3.15 -7.43
CA VAL A 15 -8.63 1.78 -7.05
C VAL A 15 -8.52 1.66 -5.53
N LEU A 16 -7.93 2.66 -4.88
CA LEU A 16 -7.87 2.73 -3.42
C LEU A 16 -9.27 2.76 -2.80
N GLN A 17 -10.19 3.54 -3.37
CA GLN A 17 -11.58 3.60 -2.91
C GLN A 17 -12.30 2.25 -3.06
N ARG A 18 -12.12 1.54 -4.18
CA ARG A 18 -12.73 0.22 -4.37
C ARG A 18 -12.29 -0.77 -3.28
N LEU A 19 -11.01 -0.78 -2.92
CA LEU A 19 -10.53 -1.64 -1.83
C LEU A 19 -11.03 -1.17 -0.45
N TRP A 20 -11.16 0.16 -0.28
CA TRP A 20 -11.75 0.73 0.91
C TRP A 20 -13.17 0.20 1.15
N ASP A 21 -14.00 0.16 0.11
CA ASP A 21 -15.42 -0.24 0.20
C ASP A 21 -15.63 -1.72 0.54
N GLN A 22 -14.62 -2.57 0.33
CA GLN A 22 -14.70 -4.01 0.62
C GLN A 22 -14.58 -4.34 2.11
N TRP A 23 -13.94 -3.48 2.92
CA TRP A 23 -13.61 -3.81 4.30
C TRP A 23 -13.81 -2.65 5.27
N LYS A 24 -14.03 -2.97 6.54
CA LYS A 24 -14.10 -1.96 7.61
C LYS A 24 -12.71 -1.57 8.07
N TRP A 25 -12.09 -0.67 7.32
CA TRP A 25 -10.78 -0.10 7.62
C TRP A 25 -10.83 0.82 8.84
N LYS A 26 -9.81 0.74 9.68
CA LYS A 26 -9.61 1.61 10.84
C LYS A 26 -8.22 2.19 10.82
N MET A 27 -8.13 3.52 10.95
CA MET A 27 -6.85 4.21 11.00
C MET A 27 -6.05 3.75 12.21
N ILE A 28 -4.76 3.51 11.99
CA ILE A 28 -3.80 3.22 13.05
C ILE A 28 -3.56 4.53 13.83
N PRO A 29 -3.67 4.54 15.18
CA PRO A 29 -3.38 5.72 15.98
C PRO A 29 -2.00 6.30 15.68
N ASN A 30 -1.92 7.63 15.57
CA ASN A 30 -0.69 8.38 15.28
C ASN A 30 0.03 8.01 13.96
N CYS A 31 -0.68 7.33 13.05
CA CYS A 31 -0.16 6.94 11.74
C CYS A 31 -1.12 7.46 10.65
N PRO A 32 -1.10 8.78 10.35
CA PRO A 32 -2.05 9.39 9.43
C PRO A 32 -1.99 8.73 8.05
N GLY A 33 -3.15 8.46 7.47
CA GLY A 33 -3.27 7.85 6.16
C GLY A 33 -2.99 6.34 6.13
N ARG A 34 -2.84 5.67 7.28
CA ARG A 34 -2.58 4.23 7.38
C ARG A 34 -3.68 3.49 8.13
N TYR A 35 -4.20 2.44 7.52
CA TYR A 35 -5.39 1.74 7.99
C TYR A 35 -5.19 0.23 8.03
N ILE A 36 -5.90 -0.40 8.96
CA ILE A 36 -5.94 -1.86 9.12
C ILE A 36 -7.38 -2.33 9.23
N VAL A 37 -7.63 -3.58 8.90
CA VAL A 37 -8.88 -4.27 9.25
C VAL A 37 -8.69 -4.97 10.58
N LYS A 38 -9.58 -4.72 11.55
CA LYS A 38 -9.53 -5.40 12.86
C LYS A 38 -10.39 -6.65 12.86
N LYS A 39 -9.86 -7.74 13.43
CA LYS A 39 -10.60 -8.97 13.77
C LYS A 39 -11.36 -9.61 12.59
N ASN A 40 -10.86 -9.50 11.37
CA ASN A 40 -11.42 -10.18 10.21
C ASN A 40 -10.51 -11.35 9.82
N ARG A 41 -11.04 -12.58 9.86
CA ARG A 41 -10.27 -13.80 9.58
C ARG A 41 -10.11 -14.10 8.08
N ASP A 42 -10.90 -13.45 7.23
CA ASP A 42 -10.89 -13.71 5.80
C ASP A 42 -9.73 -12.96 5.16
N ILE A 43 -9.62 -11.65 5.44
CA ILE A 43 -8.58 -10.81 4.84
C ILE A 43 -7.17 -11.26 5.22
N VAL A 44 -6.95 -11.79 6.43
CA VAL A 44 -5.62 -12.24 6.89
C VAL A 44 -5.16 -13.53 6.22
N ARG A 45 -6.05 -14.23 5.50
CA ARG A 45 -5.70 -15.44 4.74
C ARG A 45 -5.39 -15.14 3.28
N LEU A 46 -5.63 -13.91 2.83
CA LEU A 46 -5.38 -13.51 1.45
C LEU A 46 -3.91 -13.10 1.32
N THR A 47 -3.23 -13.67 0.34
CA THR A 47 -1.99 -13.08 -0.15
C THR A 47 -2.26 -11.68 -0.69
N LEU A 48 -1.20 -10.87 -0.85
CA LEU A 48 -1.35 -9.54 -1.45
C LEU A 48 -1.94 -9.63 -2.87
N ALA A 49 -1.49 -10.59 -3.68
CA ALA A 49 -1.97 -10.81 -5.03
C ALA A 49 -3.46 -11.15 -5.05
N GLU A 50 -3.92 -12.06 -4.19
CA GLU A 50 -5.35 -12.42 -4.08
C GLU A 50 -6.20 -11.25 -3.60
N LEU A 51 -5.71 -10.47 -2.63
CA LEU A 51 -6.41 -9.29 -2.12
C LEU A 51 -6.69 -8.29 -3.26
N VAL A 52 -5.68 -7.97 -4.08
CA VAL A 52 -5.82 -6.99 -5.16
C VAL A 52 -6.49 -7.55 -6.41
N ALA A 53 -6.44 -8.86 -6.65
CA ALA A 53 -7.14 -9.50 -7.77
C ALA A 53 -8.67 -9.26 -7.72
N SER A 54 -9.23 -9.15 -6.51
CA SER A 54 -10.65 -8.82 -6.30
C SER A 54 -11.08 -7.45 -6.86
N LEU A 55 -10.13 -6.56 -7.19
CA LEU A 55 -10.40 -5.20 -7.65
C LEU A 55 -10.70 -5.12 -9.16
N GLY A 56 -10.48 -6.20 -9.90
CA GLY A 56 -10.71 -6.25 -11.35
C GLY A 56 -9.79 -5.31 -12.15
N VAL A 57 -8.62 -4.98 -11.60
CA VAL A 57 -7.58 -4.17 -12.24
C VAL A 57 -6.44 -5.11 -12.64
N PRO A 58 -5.83 -4.97 -13.83
CA PRO A 58 -4.65 -5.74 -14.20
C PRO A 58 -3.56 -5.64 -13.13
N VAL A 59 -2.89 -6.76 -12.85
CA VAL A 59 -1.84 -6.85 -11.84
C VAL A 59 -0.57 -7.34 -12.53
N VAL A 60 0.56 -6.70 -12.24
CA VAL A 60 1.88 -7.10 -12.72
C VAL A 60 2.88 -7.11 -11.57
N ASP A 61 3.79 -8.07 -11.58
CA ASP A 61 4.99 -8.01 -10.74
C ASP A 61 5.98 -7.02 -11.36
N ASP A 62 6.52 -6.13 -10.53
CA ASP A 62 7.49 -5.10 -10.91
C ASP A 62 8.35 -4.74 -9.71
N ASP A 63 9.39 -5.53 -9.47
CA ASP A 63 10.30 -5.37 -8.33
C ASP A 63 11.08 -4.04 -8.38
N ASP A 64 11.19 -3.41 -9.55
CA ASP A 64 11.90 -2.14 -9.76
C ASP A 64 10.99 -0.91 -9.61
N ALA A 65 9.68 -1.10 -9.37
CA ALA A 65 8.70 0.00 -9.35
C ALA A 65 8.99 1.10 -8.31
N LEU A 66 9.79 0.80 -7.29
CA LEU A 66 10.16 1.74 -6.22
C LEU A 66 11.51 2.44 -6.44
N ALA A 67 12.32 2.01 -7.40
CA ALA A 67 13.70 2.48 -7.57
C ALA A 67 13.80 4.01 -7.72
N ASN A 68 12.80 4.63 -8.35
CA ASN A 68 12.76 6.08 -8.61
C ASN A 68 11.73 6.82 -7.74
N GLY A 69 11.29 6.22 -6.63
CA GLY A 69 10.23 6.74 -5.79
C GLY A 69 8.84 6.26 -6.18
N LEU A 70 7.80 6.86 -5.59
CA LEU A 70 6.43 6.49 -5.90
C LEU A 70 6.03 7.04 -7.28
N PRO A 71 5.44 6.21 -8.15
CA PRO A 71 4.88 6.72 -9.39
C PRO A 71 3.82 7.78 -9.09
N GLY A 72 3.82 8.87 -9.86
CA GLY A 72 2.78 9.88 -9.78
C GLY A 72 1.40 9.30 -10.11
N ALA A 73 0.34 10.03 -9.75
CA ALA A 73 -1.08 9.62 -9.82
C ALA A 73 -1.65 9.34 -11.24
N LYS A 74 -0.79 9.06 -12.23
CA LYS A 74 -1.12 8.74 -13.63
C LYS A 74 -0.29 7.57 -14.16
N ALA A 75 0.09 6.61 -13.32
CA ALA A 75 0.67 5.39 -13.83
C ALA A 75 -0.39 4.60 -14.60
N ALA A 76 0.01 3.99 -15.73
CA ALA A 76 -0.84 3.14 -16.55
C ALA A 76 -1.66 2.18 -15.66
N GLY A 77 -2.97 2.05 -15.94
CA GLY A 77 -4.04 1.51 -15.09
C GLY A 77 -3.90 0.04 -14.62
N THR A 78 -2.77 -0.27 -14.01
CA THR A 78 -2.31 -1.59 -13.57
C THR A 78 -1.80 -1.43 -12.14
N ILE A 79 -2.11 -2.41 -11.29
CA ILE A 79 -1.53 -2.52 -9.96
C ILE A 79 -0.16 -3.18 -10.09
N ARG A 80 0.88 -2.54 -9.54
CA ARG A 80 2.24 -3.10 -9.52
C ARG A 80 2.50 -3.76 -8.17
N LEU A 81 2.84 -5.03 -8.18
CA LEU A 81 3.30 -5.77 -7.02
C LEU A 81 4.81 -5.70 -6.94
N VAL A 82 5.33 -5.36 -5.77
CA VAL A 82 6.76 -5.23 -5.50
C VAL A 82 7.08 -6.17 -4.36
N HIS A 83 8.02 -7.09 -4.58
CA HIS A 83 8.55 -7.95 -3.52
C HIS A 83 9.95 -7.49 -3.15
N THR A 84 10.11 -6.97 -1.93
CA THR A 84 11.36 -6.32 -1.55
C THR A 84 11.71 -6.54 -0.08
N THR A 85 12.97 -6.24 0.26
CA THR A 85 13.47 -6.23 1.64
C THR A 85 13.84 -4.81 2.02
N SER A 86 13.70 -4.49 3.30
CA SER A 86 14.08 -3.18 3.84
C SER A 86 15.30 -3.33 4.73
N PRO A 87 16.26 -2.39 4.70
CA PRO A 87 17.37 -2.39 5.66
C PRO A 87 16.91 -2.05 7.10
N THR A 88 15.66 -1.65 7.30
CA THR A 88 15.13 -1.19 8.61
C THR A 88 14.33 -2.26 9.35
N ILE A 89 13.92 -3.32 8.67
CA ILE A 89 13.13 -4.41 9.23
C ILE A 89 13.59 -5.75 8.65
N VAL A 90 13.45 -6.82 9.42
CA VAL A 90 13.92 -8.15 9.01
C VAL A 90 12.94 -8.86 8.06
N ASP A 91 11.66 -8.50 8.12
CA ASP A 91 10.62 -9.16 7.35
C ASP A 91 10.60 -8.69 5.89
N VAL A 92 10.30 -9.62 4.97
CA VAL A 92 10.02 -9.29 3.56
C VAL A 92 8.77 -8.40 3.50
N VAL A 93 8.84 -7.38 2.63
CA VAL A 93 7.78 -6.41 2.41
C VAL A 93 7.18 -6.64 1.03
N HIS A 94 5.87 -6.87 0.98
CA HIS A 94 5.13 -6.88 -0.27
C HIS A 94 4.34 -5.57 -0.39
N VAL A 95 4.46 -4.89 -1.53
CA VAL A 95 3.78 -3.62 -1.77
C VAL A 95 2.94 -3.72 -3.03
N ALA A 96 1.68 -3.30 -2.95
CA ALA A 96 0.85 -3.09 -4.13
C ALA A 96 0.71 -1.58 -4.35
N LEU A 97 1.24 -1.09 -5.47
CA LEU A 97 1.13 0.30 -5.89
C LEU A 97 -0.11 0.46 -6.76
N PHE A 98 -1.01 1.36 -6.38
CA PHE A 98 -2.22 1.62 -7.16
C PHE A 98 -1.96 2.71 -8.21
N PRO A 99 -2.48 2.54 -9.44
CA PRO A 99 -2.13 3.40 -10.58
C PRO A 99 -2.54 4.87 -10.38
N ASP A 100 -3.56 5.09 -9.55
CA ASP A 100 -4.15 6.39 -9.23
C ASP A 100 -3.84 6.85 -7.79
N GLY A 101 -2.83 6.23 -7.16
CA GLY A 101 -2.26 6.66 -5.89
C GLY A 101 -2.68 5.84 -4.66
N GLY A 102 -1.79 5.78 -3.68
CA GLY A 102 -1.92 4.93 -2.51
C GLY A 102 -1.56 3.48 -2.82
N GLY A 103 -1.95 2.59 -1.91
CA GLY A 103 -1.63 1.18 -2.05
C GLY A 103 -1.70 0.39 -0.75
N ILE A 104 -1.25 -0.86 -0.82
CA ILE A 104 -1.22 -1.79 0.30
C ILE A 104 0.22 -2.17 0.61
N ILE A 105 0.59 -2.18 1.88
CA ILE A 105 1.80 -2.84 2.36
C ILE A 105 1.37 -4.10 3.11
N THR A 106 1.98 -5.23 2.78
CA THR A 106 1.70 -6.53 3.38
C THR A 106 2.98 -7.16 3.90
N TYR A 107 2.89 -7.78 5.07
CA TYR A 107 3.89 -8.73 5.56
C TYR A 107 3.21 -10.04 5.95
N CYS A 108 3.94 -11.14 5.80
CA CYS A 108 3.50 -12.48 6.22
C CYS A 108 4.05 -12.78 7.61
N LYS A 109 3.20 -13.22 8.53
CA LYS A 109 3.61 -13.70 9.84
C LYS A 109 4.12 -15.14 9.76
N PRO A 110 4.90 -15.61 10.75
CA PRO A 110 5.27 -17.03 10.85
C PRO A 110 4.08 -18.01 10.90
N THR A 111 2.88 -17.54 11.24
CA THR A 111 1.64 -18.33 11.24
C THR A 111 1.01 -18.49 9.85
N ASN A 112 1.64 -17.96 8.78
CA ASN A 112 1.07 -17.79 7.45
C ASN A 112 -0.16 -16.87 7.39
N ASP A 113 -0.35 -16.02 8.40
CA ASP A 113 -1.32 -14.93 8.35
C ASP A 113 -0.70 -13.67 7.76
N TYR A 114 -1.44 -12.99 6.89
CA TYR A 114 -1.04 -11.72 6.30
C TYR A 114 -1.55 -10.54 7.10
N VAL A 115 -0.72 -9.50 7.18
CA VAL A 115 -1.12 -8.20 7.73
C VAL A 115 -1.06 -7.15 6.63
N HIS A 116 -2.24 -6.77 6.16
CA HIS A 116 -2.41 -5.72 5.18
C HIS A 116 -2.61 -4.38 5.88
N THR A 117 -1.82 -3.40 5.46
CA THR A 117 -2.04 -1.99 5.79
C THR A 117 -2.42 -1.25 4.53
N LEU A 118 -3.62 -0.68 4.49
CA LEU A 118 -4.06 0.25 3.44
C LEU A 118 -3.46 1.62 3.71
N ASN A 119 -2.91 2.23 2.67
CA ASN A 119 -2.25 3.52 2.75
C ASN A 119 -2.82 4.45 1.68
N THR A 120 -3.22 5.65 2.10
CA THR A 120 -3.34 6.82 1.20
C THR A 120 -2.01 7.10 0.50
N HIS A 121 -1.99 7.87 -0.58
CA HIS A 121 -0.75 8.17 -1.32
C HIS A 121 0.34 8.77 -0.40
N SER A 122 0.02 9.82 0.35
CA SER A 122 0.97 10.45 1.27
C SER A 122 1.42 9.51 2.41
N GLY A 123 0.50 8.70 2.94
CA GLY A 123 0.77 7.70 3.96
C GLY A 123 1.74 6.61 3.49
N LEU A 124 1.55 6.15 2.26
CA LEU A 124 2.41 5.18 1.61
C LEU A 124 3.82 5.75 1.44
N GLN A 125 3.92 6.98 0.90
CA GLN A 125 5.19 7.67 0.71
C GLN A 125 5.99 7.75 2.01
N ARG A 126 5.37 8.25 3.08
CA ARG A 126 6.04 8.36 4.39
C ARG A 126 6.51 7.00 4.90
N LYS A 127 5.70 5.94 4.72
CA LYS A 127 6.04 4.60 5.20
C LYS A 127 7.18 3.99 4.39
N LEU A 128 7.16 4.06 3.07
CA LEU A 128 8.21 3.53 2.21
C LEU A 128 9.54 4.28 2.41
N ALA A 129 9.50 5.60 2.56
CA ALA A 129 10.67 6.42 2.87
C ALA A 129 11.25 6.10 4.27
N GLY A 130 10.37 5.84 5.25
CA GLY A 130 10.75 5.36 6.58
C GLY A 130 11.43 3.99 6.53
N LEU A 131 10.97 3.10 5.63
CA LEU A 131 11.57 1.80 5.35
C LEU A 131 12.82 1.87 4.47
N ARG A 132 13.22 3.06 4.00
CA ARG A 132 14.32 3.26 3.05
C ARG A 132 14.16 2.45 1.75
N LEU A 133 12.91 2.27 1.31
CA LEU A 133 12.57 1.64 0.03
C LEU A 133 12.43 2.65 -1.10
N ILE A 134 12.30 3.93 -0.75
CA ILE A 134 12.34 5.08 -1.66
C ILE A 134 13.18 6.20 -1.01
N PRO A 135 13.71 7.15 -1.79
CA PRO A 135 14.39 8.32 -1.24
C PRO A 135 13.50 9.12 -0.30
N ARG A 136 14.07 9.70 0.77
CA ARG A 136 13.34 10.70 1.56
C ARG A 136 13.32 12.01 0.79
N ALA A 137 12.28 12.80 1.01
CA ALA A 137 12.20 14.14 0.40
C ALA A 137 13.39 15.03 0.79
N GLU A 138 14.03 14.75 1.93
CA GLU A 138 15.22 15.45 2.44
C GLU A 138 16.52 15.03 1.72
N ASP A 139 16.56 13.83 1.12
CA ASP A 139 17.75 13.29 0.45
C ASP A 139 17.96 13.90 -0.94
N ALA A 140 16.96 14.60 -1.49
CA ALA A 140 17.00 15.21 -2.83
C ALA A 140 17.61 16.63 -2.84
N ALA A 141 18.04 17.16 -1.69
CA ALA A 141 18.51 18.54 -1.52
C ALA A 141 20.02 18.66 -1.24
N THR A 142 20.83 17.62 -1.49
CA THR A 142 22.30 17.67 -1.33
C THR A 142 23.01 17.59 -2.66
#